data_AF-A0A1W6PW93-F1
#
_entry.id   AF-A0A1W6PW93-F1
#
_cell.length_a   1.000
_cell.length_b   1.000
_cell.length_c   1.000
_cell.angle_alpha   90.00
_cell.angle_beta   90.00
_cell.angle_gamma   90.00
#
_symmetry.space_group_name_H-M   'P 1'
#
loop_
_entity.id
_entity.type
_entity.pdbx_description
1 polymer ?
#
loop_
_entity_poly.entity_id
_entity_poly.type
_entity_poly.pdbx_seq_one_letter_code
_entity_poly.pdbx_strand_id
1 'polypeptide(L)'
;MFGIRHVSRTRIVFFIVAVAFTALASRELYASIRTASISIVAERIERGETVGNTVAARYAARAIERIDGHYCRSDIVAAGLTLVLTQLDRQNVNIDYDAWVAAAASARHYLQHALSCMPTNSNFWLRLAAVESKIAEEPLSSAGMMKRSVALAPYDESMILTRFYFWNGFTDATLLAAGHALDSDLMTMLKLGDRCRVKAVMKQISPQLRPIFDRNWEKAGDGATARFRQRCSK
;
A
#
# COMPACT_ATOMS: atom_id res chain seq x y z
N MET A 1 -3.28 -68.61 -12.38
CA MET A 1 -4.53 -67.85 -12.13
C MET A 1 -4.17 -66.39 -11.84
N PHE A 2 -4.04 -65.56 -12.88
CA PHE A 2 -3.92 -64.10 -12.70
C PHE A 2 -5.31 -63.50 -12.86
N GLY A 3 -6.00 -63.27 -11.74
CA GLY A 3 -7.29 -62.60 -11.74
C GLY A 3 -7.11 -61.15 -12.18
N ILE A 4 -7.60 -60.81 -13.37
CA ILE A 4 -7.68 -59.44 -13.86
C ILE A 4 -8.68 -58.71 -12.94
N ARG A 5 -8.16 -58.01 -11.92
CA ARG A 5 -8.96 -57.15 -11.06
C ARG A 5 -9.50 -56.00 -11.92
N HIS A 6 -10.80 -56.00 -12.20
CA HIS A 6 -11.47 -54.84 -12.79
C HIS A 6 -11.25 -53.63 -11.88
N VAL A 7 -10.43 -52.68 -12.35
CA VAL A 7 -10.25 -51.40 -11.67
C VAL A 7 -11.56 -50.63 -11.86
N SER A 8 -12.30 -50.43 -10.77
CA SER A 8 -13.52 -49.62 -10.79
C SER A 8 -13.22 -48.24 -11.34
N ARG A 9 -14.06 -47.74 -12.27
CA ARG A 9 -13.96 -46.38 -12.83
C ARG A 9 -13.86 -45.32 -11.73
N THR A 10 -14.52 -45.53 -10.60
CA THR A 10 -14.45 -44.63 -9.43
C THR A 10 -13.05 -44.54 -8.82
N ARG A 11 -12.27 -45.64 -8.80
CA ARG A 11 -10.89 -45.64 -8.29
C ARG A 11 -9.94 -44.90 -9.23
N ILE A 12 -10.14 -45.03 -10.54
CA ILE A 12 -9.36 -44.30 -11.55
C ILE A 12 -9.63 -42.80 -11.41
N VAL A 13 -10.91 -42.40 -11.32
CA VAL A 13 -11.28 -40.99 -11.11
C VAL A 13 -10.69 -40.45 -9.80
N PHE A 14 -10.80 -41.20 -8.70
CA PHE A 14 -10.23 -40.78 -7.42
C PHE A 14 -8.70 -40.61 -7.48
N PHE A 15 -8.01 -41.52 -8.16
CA PHE A 15 -6.56 -41.42 -8.35
C PHE A 15 -6.17 -40.19 -9.18
N ILE A 16 -6.88 -39.92 -10.29
CA ILE A 16 -6.64 -38.74 -11.12
C ILE A 16 -6.84 -37.46 -10.32
N VAL A 17 -7.94 -37.38 -9.55
CA VAL A 17 -8.24 -36.22 -8.70
C VAL A 17 -7.19 -36.05 -7.59
N ALA A 18 -6.75 -37.14 -6.95
CA ALA A 18 -5.70 -37.10 -5.94
C ALA A 18 -4.36 -36.62 -6.51
N VAL A 19 -3.98 -37.09 -7.71
CA VAL A 19 -2.76 -36.64 -8.41
C VAL A 19 -2.87 -35.15 -8.77
N ALA A 20 -4.02 -34.71 -9.28
CA ALA A 20 -4.25 -33.30 -9.61
C ALA A 20 -4.13 -32.40 -8.36
N PHE A 21 -4.76 -32.76 -7.25
CA PHE A 21 -4.63 -32.01 -6.00
C PHE A 21 -3.21 -32.01 -5.46
N THR A 22 -2.49 -33.14 -5.53
CA THR A 22 -1.10 -33.23 -5.09
C THR A 22 -0.19 -32.34 -5.94
N ALA A 23 -0.41 -32.29 -7.26
CA ALA A 23 0.33 -31.43 -8.17
C ALA A 23 0.07 -29.94 -7.87
N LEU A 24 -1.19 -29.55 -7.67
CA LEU A 24 -1.56 -28.19 -7.30
C LEU A 24 -0.97 -27.79 -5.94
N ALA A 25 -1.07 -28.65 -4.93
CA ALA A 25 -0.52 -28.41 -3.59
C ALA A 25 1.02 -28.29 -3.63
N SER A 26 1.70 -29.16 -4.40
CA SER A 26 3.15 -29.09 -4.56
C SER A 26 3.60 -27.80 -5.24
N ARG A 27 2.84 -27.35 -6.26
CA ARG A 27 3.08 -26.07 -6.94
C ARG A 27 2.91 -24.89 -5.99
N GLU A 28 1.83 -24.86 -5.20
CA GLU A 28 1.60 -23.81 -4.21
C GLU A 28 2.65 -23.82 -3.09
N LEU A 29 3.04 -25.00 -2.60
CA LEU A 29 4.09 -25.13 -1.60
C LEU A 29 5.44 -24.63 -2.14
N TYR A 30 5.79 -25.00 -3.38
CA TYR A 30 7.00 -24.53 -4.02
C TYR A 30 7.00 -23.01 -4.21
N ALA A 31 5.88 -22.43 -4.64
CA ALA A 31 5.71 -20.99 -4.75
C ALA A 31 5.90 -20.32 -3.39
N SER A 32 5.25 -20.83 -2.34
CA SER A 32 5.31 -20.31 -0.98
C SER A 32 6.73 -20.34 -0.38
N ILE A 33 7.46 -21.45 -0.55
CA ILE A 33 8.84 -21.57 -0.06
C ILE A 33 9.75 -20.56 -0.79
N ARG A 34 9.61 -20.43 -2.12
CA ARG A 34 10.42 -19.47 -2.89
C ARG A 34 10.16 -18.01 -2.49
N THR A 35 8.98 -17.69 -1.99
CA THR A 35 8.56 -16.32 -1.66
C THR A 35 8.63 -16.01 -0.17
N ALA A 36 8.78 -17.02 0.70
CA ALA A 36 8.90 -16.83 2.14
C ALA A 36 9.98 -15.80 2.50
N SER A 37 11.09 -15.79 1.76
CA SER A 37 12.17 -14.83 1.96
C SER A 37 11.79 -13.38 1.65
N ILE A 38 10.87 -13.12 0.71
CA ILE A 38 10.33 -11.78 0.42
C ILE A 38 9.50 -11.30 1.61
N SER A 39 8.59 -12.13 2.11
CA SER A 39 7.72 -11.81 3.24
C SER A 39 8.53 -11.56 4.53
N ILE A 40 9.53 -12.40 4.81
CA ILE A 40 10.38 -12.25 6.02
C ILE A 40 11.13 -10.91 6.00
N VAL A 41 11.74 -10.54 4.86
CA VAL A 41 12.50 -9.28 4.78
C VAL A 41 11.59 -8.07 4.83
N ALA A 42 10.42 -8.14 4.17
CA ALA A 42 9.41 -7.09 4.25
C ALA A 42 8.91 -6.89 5.69
N GLU A 43 8.61 -7.98 6.41
CA GLU A 43 8.16 -7.92 7.79
C GLU A 43 9.20 -7.29 8.72
N ARG A 44 10.50 -7.59 8.53
CA ARG A 44 11.56 -6.92 9.29
C ARG A 44 11.57 -5.41 9.07
N ILE A 45 11.41 -4.97 7.82
CA ILE A 45 11.32 -3.55 7.48
C ILE A 45 10.09 -2.91 8.12
N GLU A 46 8.93 -3.57 8.07
CA GLU A 46 7.68 -3.07 8.66
C GLU A 46 7.75 -2.95 10.18
N ARG A 47 8.52 -3.81 10.85
CA ARG A 47 8.83 -3.71 12.28
C ARG A 47 9.87 -2.62 12.62
N GLY A 48 10.43 -1.93 11.62
CA GLY A 48 11.46 -0.92 11.80
C GLY A 48 12.86 -1.49 12.04
N GLU A 49 13.09 -2.77 11.74
CA GLU A 49 14.42 -3.36 11.82
C GLU A 49 15.31 -2.86 10.67
N THR A 50 16.60 -2.69 10.95
CA THR A 50 17.56 -2.23 9.95
C THR A 50 17.91 -3.37 8.98
N VAL A 51 17.60 -3.17 7.70
CA VAL A 51 18.00 -4.06 6.61
C VAL A 51 19.05 -3.35 5.75
N GLY A 52 20.21 -3.97 5.52
CA GLY A 52 21.28 -3.37 4.71
C GLY A 52 20.85 -3.01 3.28
N ASN A 53 21.43 -1.95 2.69
CA ASN A 53 21.07 -1.44 1.36
C ASN A 53 21.18 -2.49 0.25
N THR A 54 22.25 -3.29 0.28
CA THR A 54 22.45 -4.38 -0.69
C THR A 54 21.41 -5.48 -0.56
N VAL A 55 20.90 -5.72 0.64
CA VAL A 55 19.82 -6.70 0.89
C VAL A 55 18.50 -6.15 0.39
N ALA A 56 18.14 -4.92 0.74
CA ALA A 56 16.89 -4.29 0.27
C ALA A 56 16.84 -4.24 -1.27
N ALA A 57 17.92 -3.80 -1.94
CA ALA A 57 18.00 -3.75 -3.39
C ALA A 57 17.83 -5.13 -4.04
N ARG A 58 18.51 -6.16 -3.51
CA ARG A 58 18.40 -7.54 -4.00
C ARG A 58 16.97 -8.07 -3.90
N TYR A 59 16.31 -7.82 -2.77
CA TYR A 59 14.95 -8.31 -2.53
C TYR A 59 13.90 -7.50 -3.30
N ALA A 60 14.11 -6.21 -3.54
CA ALA A 60 13.30 -5.40 -4.44
C ALA A 60 13.38 -5.91 -5.89
N ALA A 61 14.59 -6.18 -6.41
CA ALA A 61 14.76 -6.77 -7.74
C ALA A 61 14.05 -8.12 -7.87
N ARG A 62 14.18 -9.00 -6.86
CA ARG A 62 13.45 -10.27 -6.81
C ARG A 62 11.93 -10.10 -6.77
N ALA A 63 11.41 -9.04 -6.15
CA ALA A 63 9.98 -8.77 -6.15
C ALA A 63 9.50 -8.36 -7.56
N ILE A 64 10.28 -7.52 -8.25
CA ILE A 64 9.99 -7.08 -9.62
C ILE A 64 9.97 -8.27 -10.60
N GLU A 65 10.94 -9.18 -10.51
CA GLU A 65 10.94 -10.41 -11.35
C GLU A 65 9.67 -11.27 -11.20
N ARG A 66 8.89 -11.11 -10.12
CA ARG A 66 7.65 -11.89 -9.89
C ARG A 66 6.43 -11.29 -10.54
N ILE A 67 6.37 -9.97 -10.69
CA ILE A 67 5.23 -9.34 -11.36
C ILE A 67 5.27 -9.61 -12.86
N ASP A 68 6.47 -9.79 -13.44
CA ASP A 68 6.66 -10.24 -14.82
C ASP A 68 6.04 -11.64 -15.07
N GLY A 69 5.91 -12.45 -14.03
CA GLY A 69 5.20 -13.73 -14.06
C GLY A 69 3.69 -13.65 -13.83
N HIS A 70 3.10 -12.44 -13.83
CA HIS A 70 1.69 -12.15 -13.53
C HIS A 70 1.19 -12.71 -12.19
N TYR A 71 2.06 -12.71 -11.18
CA TYR A 71 1.75 -13.29 -9.88
C TYR A 71 0.88 -12.34 -9.01
N CYS A 72 -0.22 -12.84 -8.44
CA CYS A 72 -1.23 -12.01 -7.73
C CYS A 72 -1.59 -12.47 -6.30
N ARG A 73 -0.79 -13.32 -5.64
CA ARG A 73 -1.08 -13.65 -4.23
C ARG A 73 -0.86 -12.42 -3.35
N SER A 74 -1.90 -12.03 -2.61
CA SER A 74 -2.00 -10.71 -1.97
C SER A 74 -0.89 -10.43 -0.94
N ASP A 75 -0.56 -11.42 -0.11
CA ASP A 75 0.51 -11.37 0.89
C ASP A 75 1.88 -11.09 0.27
N ILE A 76 2.20 -11.74 -0.85
CA ILE A 76 3.48 -11.56 -1.55
C ILE A 76 3.50 -10.23 -2.27
N VAL A 77 2.41 -9.86 -2.94
CA VAL A 77 2.37 -8.59 -3.68
C VAL A 77 2.53 -7.42 -2.70
N ALA A 78 1.87 -7.46 -1.55
CA ALA A 78 2.03 -6.47 -0.49
C ALA A 78 3.46 -6.43 0.07
N ALA A 79 4.03 -7.59 0.42
CA ALA A 79 5.41 -7.67 0.90
C ALA A 79 6.44 -7.16 -0.13
N GLY A 80 6.25 -7.51 -1.41
CA GLY A 80 7.10 -7.04 -2.49
C GLY A 80 6.97 -5.53 -2.70
N LEU A 81 5.77 -4.96 -2.52
CA LEU A 81 5.59 -3.52 -2.57
C LEU A 81 6.40 -2.81 -1.45
N THR A 82 6.37 -3.33 -0.22
CA THR A 82 7.20 -2.82 0.88
C THR A 82 8.67 -2.77 0.49
N LEU A 83 9.20 -3.83 -0.13
CA LEU A 83 10.60 -3.87 -0.56
C LEU A 83 10.92 -2.85 -1.66
N VAL A 84 10.05 -2.74 -2.68
CA VAL A 84 10.24 -1.84 -3.81
C VAL A 84 10.16 -0.37 -3.37
N LEU A 85 9.20 -0.03 -2.51
CA LEU A 85 9.10 1.32 -1.95
C LEU A 85 10.28 1.63 -1.02
N THR A 86 10.72 0.68 -0.20
CA THR A 86 11.92 0.86 0.64
C THR A 86 13.17 1.12 -0.20
N GLN A 87 13.28 0.46 -1.37
CA GLN A 87 14.40 0.70 -2.28
C GLN A 87 14.35 2.12 -2.87
N LEU A 88 13.15 2.61 -3.23
CA LEU A 88 12.95 3.99 -3.68
C LEU A 88 13.29 5.00 -2.56
N ASP A 89 12.82 4.77 -1.34
CA ASP A 89 13.07 5.66 -0.18
C ASP A 89 14.56 5.80 0.16
N ARG A 90 15.39 4.84 -0.26
CA ARG A 90 16.85 4.86 -0.08
C ARG A 90 17.59 5.58 -1.19
N GLN A 91 16.93 5.87 -2.31
CA GLN A 91 17.53 6.65 -3.40
C GLN A 91 17.46 8.14 -3.08
N ASN A 92 18.44 8.89 -3.58
CA ASN A 92 18.45 10.33 -3.47
C ASN A 92 18.67 10.96 -4.85
N VAL A 93 17.66 11.68 -5.31
CA VAL A 93 17.64 12.38 -6.60
C VAL A 93 18.83 13.33 -6.79
N ASN A 94 19.37 13.89 -5.69
CA ASN A 94 20.49 14.83 -5.73
C ASN A 94 21.87 14.16 -5.71
N ILE A 95 21.93 12.85 -5.46
CA ILE A 95 23.19 12.08 -5.40
C ILE A 95 23.33 11.22 -6.66
N ASP A 96 22.29 10.45 -6.99
CA ASP A 96 22.26 9.53 -8.13
C ASP A 96 20.86 9.59 -8.76
N TYR A 97 20.73 10.49 -9.74
CA TYR A 97 19.48 10.70 -10.44
C TYR A 97 19.04 9.46 -11.21
N ASP A 98 19.97 8.77 -11.89
CA ASP A 98 19.65 7.60 -12.72
C ASP A 98 19.15 6.42 -11.87
N ALA A 99 19.80 6.16 -10.74
CA ALA A 99 19.34 5.14 -9.80
C ALA A 99 17.97 5.49 -9.19
N TRP A 100 17.74 6.77 -8.87
CA TRP A 100 16.45 7.24 -8.38
C TRP A 100 15.34 7.08 -9.44
N VAL A 101 15.58 7.48 -10.69
CA VAL A 101 14.62 7.33 -11.80
C VAL A 101 14.29 5.87 -12.03
N ALA A 102 15.29 4.98 -12.05
CA ALA A 102 15.07 3.55 -12.20
C ALA A 102 14.21 2.99 -11.07
N ALA A 103 14.53 3.31 -9.81
CA ALA A 103 13.75 2.86 -8.66
C ALA A 103 12.31 3.40 -8.69
N ALA A 104 12.11 4.66 -9.08
CA ALA A 104 10.80 5.28 -9.16
C ALA A 104 9.94 4.64 -10.28
N ALA A 105 10.53 4.37 -11.44
CA ALA A 105 9.88 3.67 -12.55
C ALA A 105 9.47 2.24 -12.14
N SER A 106 10.36 1.50 -11.46
CA SER A 106 10.05 0.18 -10.93
C SER A 106 8.93 0.21 -9.88
N ALA A 107 8.94 1.19 -8.97
CA ALA A 107 7.88 1.35 -7.96
C ALA A 107 6.51 1.63 -8.60
N ARG A 108 6.46 2.54 -9.58
CA ARG A 108 5.25 2.82 -10.35
C ARG A 108 4.74 1.58 -11.07
N HIS A 109 5.60 0.87 -11.80
CA HIS A 109 5.22 -0.34 -12.52
C HIS A 109 4.69 -1.42 -11.57
N TYR A 110 5.37 -1.63 -10.44
CA TYR A 110 4.95 -2.59 -9.43
C TYR A 110 3.59 -2.24 -8.82
N LEU A 111 3.34 -0.96 -8.52
CA LEU A 111 2.06 -0.51 -7.99
C LEU A 111 0.91 -0.66 -9.00
N GLN A 112 1.17 -0.41 -10.29
CA GLN A 112 0.18 -0.66 -11.36
C GLN A 112 -0.17 -2.14 -11.44
N HIS A 113 0.82 -3.03 -11.37
CA HIS A 113 0.58 -4.48 -11.29
C HIS A 113 -0.19 -4.86 -10.02
N ALA A 114 0.22 -4.34 -8.85
CA ALA A 114 -0.43 -4.62 -7.58
C ALA A 114 -1.91 -4.20 -7.59
N LEU A 115 -2.24 -3.06 -8.22
CA LEU A 115 -3.61 -2.61 -8.42
C LEU A 115 -4.38 -3.46 -9.43
N SER A 116 -3.72 -4.05 -10.42
CA SER A 116 -4.37 -5.01 -11.32
C SER A 116 -4.78 -6.30 -10.58
N CYS A 117 -3.99 -6.72 -9.59
CA CYS A 117 -4.30 -7.87 -8.73
C CYS A 117 -5.33 -7.53 -7.63
N MET A 118 -5.24 -6.33 -7.06
CA MET A 118 -6.03 -5.90 -5.89
C MET A 118 -6.57 -4.47 -6.08
N PRO A 119 -7.54 -4.27 -6.96
CA PRO A 119 -8.05 -2.94 -7.31
C PRO A 119 -8.81 -2.25 -6.16
N THR A 120 -9.25 -3.02 -5.17
CA THR A 120 -9.96 -2.52 -3.98
C THR A 120 -9.03 -2.21 -2.80
N ASN A 121 -7.71 -2.32 -2.98
CA ASN A 121 -6.76 -1.97 -1.92
C ASN A 121 -6.55 -0.45 -1.85
N SER A 122 -7.11 0.18 -0.81
CA SER A 122 -7.00 1.63 -0.58
C SER A 122 -5.55 2.12 -0.48
N ASN A 123 -4.68 1.37 0.20
CA ASN A 123 -3.28 1.75 0.40
C ASN A 123 -2.50 1.73 -0.93
N PHE A 124 -2.80 0.83 -1.86
CA PHE A 124 -2.10 0.81 -3.15
C PHE A 124 -2.42 2.03 -4.01
N TRP A 125 -3.69 2.48 -4.03
CA TRP A 125 -4.06 3.72 -4.70
C TRP A 125 -3.35 4.94 -4.11
N LEU A 126 -3.28 5.02 -2.77
CA LEU A 126 -2.51 6.04 -2.06
C LEU A 126 -1.03 6.03 -2.45
N ARG A 127 -0.39 4.85 -2.38
CA ARG A 127 1.04 4.70 -2.64
C ARG A 127 1.39 5.01 -4.09
N LEU A 128 0.51 4.70 -5.04
CA LEU A 128 0.69 5.12 -6.44
C LEU A 128 0.59 6.63 -6.59
N ALA A 129 -0.38 7.28 -5.95
CA ALA A 129 -0.47 8.74 -5.96
C ALA A 129 0.78 9.41 -5.40
N ALA A 130 1.34 8.84 -4.33
CA ALA A 130 2.56 9.32 -3.70
C ALA A 130 3.81 9.11 -4.56
N VAL A 131 3.96 7.96 -5.20
CA VAL A 131 5.10 7.70 -6.11
C VAL A 131 5.02 8.62 -7.32
N GLU A 132 3.86 8.75 -7.95
CA GLU A 132 3.69 9.62 -9.11
C GLU A 132 3.95 11.09 -8.75
N SER A 133 3.51 11.58 -7.59
CA SER A 133 3.80 12.96 -7.20
C SER A 133 5.28 13.23 -6.90
N LYS A 134 6.04 12.22 -6.50
CA LYS A 134 7.50 12.32 -6.36
C LYS A 134 8.21 12.34 -7.71
N ILE A 135 7.68 11.67 -8.73
CA ILE A 135 8.22 11.69 -10.10
C ILE A 135 7.88 13.02 -10.76
N ALA A 136 6.59 13.29 -10.89
CA ALA A 136 6.01 14.51 -11.43
C ALA A 136 4.54 14.58 -11.00
N GLU A 137 4.22 15.54 -10.13
CA GLU A 137 2.85 15.70 -9.66
C GLU A 137 1.94 16.22 -10.78
N GLU A 138 1.00 15.38 -11.21
CA GLU A 138 -0.10 15.76 -12.11
C GLU A 138 -1.39 15.87 -11.27
N PRO A 139 -1.91 17.08 -11.05
CA PRO A 139 -2.96 17.32 -10.06
C PRO A 139 -4.22 16.46 -10.19
N LEU A 140 -4.71 16.23 -11.41
CA LEU A 140 -5.96 15.51 -11.62
C LEU A 140 -5.79 14.00 -11.39
N SER A 141 -4.69 13.43 -11.87
CA SER A 141 -4.33 12.02 -11.69
C SER A 141 -4.03 11.71 -10.23
N SER A 142 -3.17 12.50 -9.57
CA SER A 142 -2.86 12.35 -8.14
C SER A 142 -4.13 12.46 -7.29
N ALA A 143 -4.96 13.48 -7.53
CA ALA A 143 -6.25 13.60 -6.85
C ALA A 143 -7.19 12.42 -7.15
N GLY A 144 -7.23 11.94 -8.39
CA GLY A 144 -8.05 10.80 -8.81
C GLY A 144 -7.70 9.50 -8.08
N MET A 145 -6.40 9.21 -7.96
CA MET A 145 -5.91 8.05 -7.21
C MET A 145 -6.23 8.18 -5.71
N MET A 146 -6.00 9.35 -5.13
CA MET A 146 -6.33 9.58 -3.73
C MET A 146 -7.84 9.49 -3.46
N LYS A 147 -8.69 10.00 -4.35
CA LYS A 147 -10.16 9.84 -4.27
C LYS A 147 -10.56 8.36 -4.21
N ARG A 148 -9.91 7.50 -5.01
CA ARG A 148 -10.12 6.05 -4.96
C ARG A 148 -9.68 5.47 -3.62
N SER A 149 -8.53 5.90 -3.09
CA SER A 149 -8.07 5.50 -1.76
C SER A 149 -9.10 5.86 -0.67
N VAL A 150 -9.62 7.08 -0.66
CA VAL A 150 -10.67 7.53 0.27
C VAL A 150 -11.92 6.66 0.16
N ALA A 151 -12.41 6.44 -1.05
CA ALA A 151 -13.64 5.67 -1.27
C ALA A 151 -13.55 4.22 -0.79
N LEU A 152 -12.36 3.61 -0.85
CA LEU A 152 -12.13 2.21 -0.47
C LEU A 152 -11.90 2.00 1.03
N ALA A 153 -11.46 3.03 1.76
CA ALA A 153 -11.27 2.98 3.21
C ALA A 153 -11.62 4.32 3.88
N PRO A 154 -12.91 4.73 3.86
CA PRO A 154 -13.33 6.08 4.27
C PRO A 154 -13.34 6.28 5.80
N TYR A 155 -13.43 5.20 6.59
CA TYR A 155 -13.52 5.25 8.05
C TYR A 155 -12.40 4.48 8.76
N ASP A 156 -11.44 3.96 8.01
CA ASP A 156 -10.24 3.35 8.60
C ASP A 156 -9.30 4.45 9.09
N GLU A 157 -9.20 4.59 10.40
CA GLU A 157 -8.37 5.63 11.03
C GLU A 157 -6.90 5.55 10.58
N SER A 158 -6.34 4.34 10.48
CA SER A 158 -4.94 4.17 10.08
C SER A 158 -4.72 4.68 8.65
N MET A 159 -5.68 4.40 7.76
CA MET A 159 -5.64 4.90 6.39
C MET A 159 -5.89 6.40 6.30
N ILE A 160 -6.81 6.96 7.08
CA ILE A 160 -7.06 8.40 7.13
C ILE A 160 -5.80 9.15 7.58
N LEU A 161 -5.14 8.69 8.65
CA LEU A 161 -3.90 9.32 9.14
C LEU A 161 -2.76 9.18 8.12
N THR A 162 -2.68 8.04 7.42
CA THR A 162 -1.71 7.86 6.35
C THR A 162 -2.01 8.78 5.16
N ARG A 163 -3.28 8.91 4.74
CA ARG A 163 -3.69 9.86 3.71
C ARG A 163 -3.43 11.29 4.11
N PHE A 164 -3.68 11.66 5.38
CA PHE A 164 -3.36 12.98 5.90
C PHE A 164 -1.87 13.32 5.75
N TYR A 165 -0.97 12.38 6.02
CA TYR A 165 0.46 12.59 5.76
C TYR A 165 0.75 12.95 4.29
N PHE A 166 0.11 12.27 3.33
CA PHE A 166 0.29 12.57 1.91
C PHE A 166 -0.44 13.83 1.46
N TRP A 167 -1.66 14.09 1.96
CA TRP A 167 -2.36 15.36 1.78
C TRP A 167 -1.48 16.54 2.18
N ASN A 168 -0.73 16.40 3.25
CA ASN A 168 0.17 17.44 3.73
C ASN A 168 1.33 17.77 2.76
N GLY A 169 1.66 16.86 1.84
CA GLY A 169 2.78 16.98 0.91
C GLY A 169 2.42 17.32 -0.53
N PHE A 170 1.14 17.37 -0.89
CA PHE A 170 0.71 17.72 -2.26
C PHE A 170 0.62 19.24 -2.47
N THR A 171 0.66 19.65 -3.73
CA THR A 171 0.49 21.05 -4.15
C THR A 171 -0.96 21.54 -3.99
N ASP A 172 -1.14 22.85 -3.96
CA ASP A 172 -2.46 23.49 -3.90
C ASP A 172 -3.39 23.01 -5.03
N ALA A 173 -2.85 22.83 -6.24
CA ALA A 173 -3.62 22.36 -7.39
C ALA A 173 -4.20 20.96 -7.16
N THR A 174 -3.40 20.03 -6.61
CA THR A 174 -3.85 18.67 -6.30
C THR A 174 -4.85 18.66 -5.15
N LEU A 175 -4.63 19.47 -4.10
CA LEU A 175 -5.56 19.58 -2.98
C LEU A 175 -6.91 20.14 -3.42
N LEU A 176 -6.91 21.15 -4.29
CA LEU A 176 -8.13 21.70 -4.90
C LEU A 176 -8.83 20.65 -5.77
N ALA A 177 -8.08 19.91 -6.60
CA ALA A 177 -8.63 18.84 -7.43
C ALA A 177 -9.21 17.68 -6.62
N ALA A 178 -8.66 17.39 -5.43
CA ALA A 178 -9.15 16.36 -4.51
C ALA A 178 -10.54 16.71 -3.95
N GLY A 179 -10.79 18.00 -3.68
CA GLY A 179 -12.09 18.54 -3.29
C GLY A 179 -12.74 17.77 -2.15
N HIS A 180 -13.93 17.23 -2.40
CA HIS A 180 -14.73 16.52 -1.39
C HIS A 180 -14.01 15.33 -0.73
N ALA A 181 -13.10 14.63 -1.43
CA ALA A 181 -12.40 13.51 -0.82
C ALA A 181 -11.45 13.95 0.31
N LEU A 182 -10.77 15.09 0.13
CA LEU A 182 -9.94 15.70 1.16
C LEU A 182 -10.81 16.21 2.32
N ASP A 183 -11.88 16.94 2.03
CA ASP A 183 -12.81 17.43 3.06
C ASP A 183 -13.39 16.25 3.88
N SER A 184 -13.75 15.14 3.21
CA SER A 184 -14.27 13.93 3.87
C SER A 184 -13.26 13.31 4.82
N ASP A 185 -12.00 13.15 4.41
CA ASP A 185 -10.94 12.64 5.29
C ASP A 185 -10.74 13.54 6.51
N LEU A 186 -10.65 14.85 6.30
CA LEU A 186 -10.45 15.82 7.38
C LEU A 186 -11.62 15.83 8.36
N MET A 187 -12.85 15.80 7.85
CA MET A 187 -14.05 15.76 8.68
C MET A 187 -14.16 14.46 9.48
N THR A 188 -13.88 13.32 8.86
CA THR A 188 -13.85 12.02 9.55
C THR A 188 -12.76 11.99 10.61
N MET A 189 -11.56 12.48 10.28
CA MET A 189 -10.45 12.60 11.22
C MET A 189 -10.82 13.45 12.45
N LEU A 190 -11.42 14.63 12.23
CA LEU A 190 -11.80 15.55 13.30
C LEU A 190 -12.95 15.03 14.16
N LYS A 191 -13.95 14.38 13.56
CA LYS A 191 -15.13 13.89 14.27
C LYS A 191 -14.88 12.56 14.97
N LEU A 192 -14.24 11.61 14.29
CA LEU A 192 -14.21 10.20 14.69
C LEU A 192 -12.82 9.69 15.08
N GLY A 193 -11.73 10.33 14.63
CA GLY A 193 -10.37 9.85 14.91
C GLY A 193 -10.01 9.81 16.39
N ASP A 194 -8.99 9.05 16.77
CA ASP A 194 -8.44 9.08 18.12
C ASP A 194 -7.89 10.48 18.41
N ARG A 195 -8.27 11.00 19.58
CA ARG A 195 -7.93 12.37 19.98
C ARG A 195 -6.43 12.60 19.94
N CYS A 196 -5.64 11.64 20.41
CA CYS A 196 -4.22 11.81 20.64
C CYS A 196 -3.40 11.61 19.38
N ARG A 197 -3.77 10.63 18.55
CA ARG A 197 -3.18 10.43 17.24
C ARG A 197 -3.44 11.63 16.32
N VAL A 198 -4.68 12.09 16.25
CA VAL A 198 -5.07 13.25 15.43
C VAL A 198 -4.37 14.53 15.91
N LYS A 199 -4.36 14.78 17.22
CA LYS A 199 -3.65 15.94 17.80
C LYS A 199 -2.15 15.91 17.53
N ALA A 200 -1.53 14.73 17.45
CA ALA A 200 -0.12 14.61 17.12
C ALA A 200 0.17 15.02 15.67
N VAL A 201 -0.62 14.54 14.71
CA VAL A 201 -0.41 14.85 13.28
C VAL A 201 -0.79 16.29 12.92
N MET A 202 -1.81 16.86 13.57
CA MET A 202 -2.24 18.27 13.34
C MET A 202 -1.13 19.30 13.62
N LYS A 203 -0.11 18.96 14.42
CA LYS A 203 1.00 19.88 14.71
C LYS A 203 1.86 20.18 13.49
N GLN A 204 1.77 19.36 12.44
CA GLN A 204 2.66 19.42 11.28
C GLN A 204 1.92 19.78 9.99
N ILE A 205 0.77 20.47 10.08
CA ILE A 205 0.01 20.90 8.89
C ILE A 205 0.86 21.86 8.04
N SER A 206 0.99 21.55 6.75
CA SER A 206 1.71 22.35 5.77
C SER A 206 0.96 23.64 5.43
N PRO A 207 1.66 24.69 4.97
CA PRO A 207 1.03 25.93 4.53
C PRO A 207 -0.05 25.72 3.45
N GLN A 208 0.16 24.76 2.55
CA GLN A 208 -0.76 24.42 1.46
C GLN A 208 -2.07 23.81 1.98
N LEU A 209 -1.98 22.89 2.95
CA LEU A 209 -3.15 22.22 3.51
C LEU A 209 -3.90 23.08 4.53
N ARG A 210 -3.21 24.05 5.16
CA ARG A 210 -3.74 24.86 6.26
C ARG A 210 -5.09 25.53 5.98
N PRO A 211 -5.32 26.23 4.84
CA PRO A 211 -6.60 26.90 4.59
C PRO A 211 -7.77 25.93 4.48
N ILE A 212 -7.54 24.74 3.91
CA ILE A 212 -8.54 23.69 3.76
C ILE A 212 -8.83 23.05 5.13
N PHE A 213 -7.78 22.83 5.92
CA PHE A 213 -7.90 22.30 7.28
C PHE A 213 -8.72 23.24 8.17
N ASP A 214 -8.38 24.52 8.22
CA ASP A 214 -9.02 25.51 9.10
C ASP A 214 -10.52 25.65 8.76
N ARG A 215 -10.87 25.65 7.47
CA ARG A 215 -12.28 25.61 7.03
C ARG A 215 -13.02 24.37 7.54
N ASN A 216 -12.40 23.18 7.49
CA ASN A 216 -13.03 21.95 7.98
C ASN A 216 -13.09 21.92 9.51
N TRP A 217 -12.11 22.52 10.20
CA TRP A 217 -12.12 22.72 11.64
C TRP A 217 -13.32 23.55 12.09
N GLU A 218 -13.56 24.70 11.43
CA GLU A 218 -14.73 25.54 11.69
C GLU A 218 -16.04 24.79 11.40
N LYS A 219 -16.14 24.09 10.26
CA LYS A 219 -17.32 23.29 9.89
C LYS A 219 -17.59 22.12 10.84
N ALA A 220 -16.56 21.54 11.46
CA ALA A 220 -16.73 20.47 12.42
C ALA A 220 -17.40 20.96 13.71
N GLY A 221 -17.23 22.23 14.06
CA GLY A 221 -17.82 22.89 15.20
C GLY A 221 -17.16 22.52 16.53
N ASP A 222 -17.45 23.33 17.56
CA ASP A 222 -16.82 23.22 18.88
C ASP A 222 -17.02 21.86 19.55
N GLY A 223 -18.16 21.19 19.31
CA GLY A 223 -18.42 19.87 19.89
C GLY A 223 -17.41 18.81 19.44
N ALA A 224 -17.06 18.80 18.15
CA ALA A 224 -16.08 17.86 17.60
C ALA A 224 -14.65 18.26 17.96
N THR A 225 -14.35 19.57 18.03
CA THR A 225 -12.98 20.05 18.19
C THR A 225 -12.55 20.24 19.65
N ALA A 226 -13.49 20.47 20.58
CA ALA A 226 -13.19 20.67 22.01
C ALA A 226 -12.43 19.50 22.64
N ARG A 227 -12.68 18.26 22.17
CA ARG A 227 -11.96 17.07 22.62
C ARG A 227 -10.44 17.23 22.49
N PHE A 228 -9.94 17.92 21.47
CA PHE A 228 -8.50 18.09 21.23
C PHE A 228 -7.82 19.06 22.20
N ARG A 229 -8.57 19.86 22.97
CA ARG A 229 -8.02 20.72 24.03
C ARG A 229 -7.53 19.92 25.24
N GLN A 230 -8.08 18.72 25.44
CA GLN A 230 -7.70 17.84 26.55
C GLN A 230 -6.26 17.32 26.39
N ARG A 231 -5.62 17.00 27.52
CA ARG A 231 -4.28 16.39 27.53
C ARG A 231 -4.36 14.93 27.08
N CYS A 232 -3.37 14.54 26.30
CA CYS A 232 -3.10 13.14 26.00
C CYS A 232 -2.20 12.57 27.08
N SER A 233 -2.50 11.37 27.56
CA SER A 233 -1.58 10.63 28.41
C SER A 233 -0.29 10.36 27.62
N LYS A 234 0.85 10.45 28.32
CA LYS A 234 2.14 10.05 27.76
C LYS A 234 2.19 8.55 27.55
#